data_AF-A0A0D2GTF6-F1
#
_entry.id   AF-A0A0D2GTF6-F1
#
_cell.length_a   1.000
_cell.length_b   1.000
_cell.length_c   1.000
_cell.angle_alpha   90.00
_cell.angle_beta   90.00
_cell.angle_gamma   90.00
#
_symmetry.space_group_name_H-M   'P 1'
#
loop_
_entity.id
_entity.type
_entity.pdbx_description
1 polymer ?
#
loop_
_entity_poly.entity_id
_entity_poly.type
_entity_poly.pdbx_seq_one_letter_code
_entity_poly.pdbx_strand_id
1 'polypeptide(L)'
;MSVPRRLNVVIVGGSIAGLCVGVALKTLPEIGSITVLERQQSSQLQDQGAGIRIGDEVGEFLQRYANAPMSCYGIPINSLNILDAEGRIIIHRDIVNNCATTWTQLFRVLMLAFTERSGDETPSTTYRYSCNVRDVTECNDRAQIHLVNDAGKEETLPTDLVVGADGASSRVRDIMLPDTRRTYAGYVLFRGLVPVEDISVDAKQVMDLSATFCFNQNSQMLSYTVPASKVGPPDSHNLVNWGWYMRKTDEELAELMTDVNSVRHCFTLPPGGMCTRLSDEMRAHAQNELSPQFAEAVTKTRNPFVQVITDSLALENTFRGGKVMLVGDAAAGQRPHPASAVTQACLHAQLLRLHVQGRLSPDGWSREVQLVSSTVVSAGQDLGQICLSETLNPSEKVKSYVAKSVAVQRFLNERWRLCSSEVN
;
A
#
# COMPACT_ATOMS: atom_id res chain seq x y z
N MET A 1 -0.53 -43.52 9.59
CA MET A 1 -0.98 -42.54 8.59
C MET A 1 0.22 -41.70 8.22
N SER A 2 0.57 -41.58 6.94
CA SER A 2 1.65 -40.66 6.53
C SER A 2 1.24 -39.24 6.93
N VAL A 3 2.08 -38.55 7.70
CA VAL A 3 1.90 -37.10 7.93
C VAL A 3 1.81 -36.44 6.55
N PRO A 4 0.75 -35.65 6.25
CA PRO A 4 0.66 -34.96 4.98
C PRO A 4 1.94 -34.15 4.74
N ARG A 5 2.48 -34.21 3.52
CA ARG A 5 3.66 -33.43 3.15
C ARG A 5 3.36 -31.95 3.35
N ARG A 6 4.14 -31.28 4.21
CA ARG A 6 4.03 -29.84 4.43
C ARG A 6 4.55 -29.06 3.21
N LEU A 7 3.90 -27.94 2.90
CA LEU A 7 4.21 -27.08 1.75
C LEU A 7 5.41 -26.18 2.02
N ASN A 8 6.34 -26.13 1.06
CA ASN A 8 7.38 -25.09 1.04
C ASN A 8 6.90 -23.94 0.17
N VAL A 9 6.72 -22.77 0.76
CA VAL A 9 6.22 -21.57 0.10
C VAL A 9 7.36 -20.60 -0.13
N VAL A 10 7.46 -20.07 -1.35
CA VAL A 10 8.33 -18.93 -1.64
C VAL A 10 7.48 -17.72 -2.00
N ILE A 11 7.70 -16.62 -1.29
CA ILE A 11 7.02 -15.35 -1.49
C ILE A 11 8.00 -14.41 -2.20
N VAL A 12 7.64 -13.94 -3.39
CA VAL A 12 8.42 -12.99 -4.17
C VAL A 12 7.92 -11.58 -3.86
N GLY A 13 8.77 -10.75 -3.26
CA GLY A 13 8.43 -9.45 -2.70
C GLY A 13 8.39 -9.51 -1.16
N GLY A 14 9.29 -8.77 -0.50
CA GLY A 14 9.41 -8.79 0.97
C GLY A 14 8.85 -7.57 1.67
N SER A 15 8.08 -6.73 0.98
CA SER A 15 7.38 -5.59 1.58
C SER A 15 6.04 -6.01 2.22
N ILE A 16 5.11 -5.07 2.36
CA ILE A 16 3.84 -5.24 3.10
C ILE A 16 3.05 -6.47 2.65
N ALA A 17 2.75 -6.62 1.35
CA ALA A 17 1.92 -7.73 0.87
C ALA A 17 2.55 -9.10 1.11
N GLY A 18 3.85 -9.24 0.84
CA GLY A 18 4.57 -10.49 1.08
C GLY A 18 4.67 -10.82 2.56
N LEU A 19 4.88 -9.83 3.42
CA LEU A 19 4.92 -10.05 4.86
C LEU A 19 3.54 -10.37 5.43
N CYS A 20 2.46 -9.76 4.95
CA CYS A 20 1.10 -10.16 5.30
C CYS A 20 0.89 -11.65 5.02
N VAL A 21 1.28 -12.14 3.83
CA VAL A 21 1.22 -13.57 3.53
C VAL A 21 2.10 -14.39 4.48
N GLY A 22 3.35 -13.95 4.70
CA GLY A 22 4.29 -14.61 5.58
C GLY A 22 3.74 -14.82 6.99
N VAL A 23 3.25 -13.76 7.63
CA VAL A 23 2.71 -13.84 9.01
C VAL A 23 1.39 -14.62 9.08
N ALA A 24 0.54 -14.52 8.05
CA ALA A 24 -0.73 -15.24 8.00
C ALA A 24 -0.54 -16.75 7.83
N LEU A 25 0.50 -17.19 7.09
CA LEU A 25 0.77 -18.61 6.84
C LEU A 25 1.69 -19.25 7.90
N LYS A 26 2.51 -18.47 8.60
CA LYS A 26 3.52 -18.97 9.55
C LYS A 26 2.95 -19.84 10.69
N THR A 27 1.68 -19.71 11.04
CA THR A 27 1.05 -20.50 12.11
C THR A 27 0.32 -21.75 11.61
N LEU A 28 0.39 -22.05 10.31
CA LEU A 28 -0.30 -23.20 9.73
C LEU A 28 0.53 -24.49 9.80
N PRO A 29 -0.01 -25.61 10.31
CA PRO A 29 0.67 -26.90 10.32
C PRO A 29 0.89 -27.49 8.92
N GLU A 30 0.14 -27.03 7.91
CA GLU A 30 0.31 -27.40 6.51
C GLU A 30 1.59 -26.83 5.89
N ILE A 31 2.21 -25.82 6.52
CA ILE A 31 3.40 -25.15 6.00
C ILE A 31 4.67 -25.75 6.62
N GLY A 32 5.63 -26.08 5.77
CA GLY A 32 6.93 -26.63 6.17
C GLY A 32 8.00 -25.54 6.23
N SER A 33 8.00 -24.66 5.23
CA SER A 33 8.89 -23.50 5.20
C SER A 33 8.27 -22.32 4.45
N ILE A 34 8.69 -21.11 4.81
CA ILE A 34 8.35 -19.87 4.13
C ILE A 34 9.67 -19.13 3.85
N THR A 35 9.98 -18.91 2.57
CA THR A 35 11.10 -18.07 2.16
C THR A 35 10.57 -16.81 1.48
N VAL A 36 10.90 -15.64 2.04
CA VAL A 36 10.59 -14.35 1.44
C VAL A 36 11.82 -13.85 0.67
N LEU A 37 11.63 -13.50 -0.60
CA LEU A 37 12.66 -12.97 -1.48
C LEU A 37 12.40 -11.48 -1.74
N GLU A 38 13.31 -10.62 -1.30
CA GLU A 38 13.28 -9.18 -1.56
C GLU A 38 14.39 -8.79 -2.52
N ARG A 39 14.07 -8.01 -3.56
CA ARG A 39 15.02 -7.58 -4.59
C ARG A 39 15.96 -6.47 -4.10
N GLN A 40 15.53 -5.67 -3.13
CA GLN A 40 16.33 -4.57 -2.57
C GLN A 40 17.48 -5.09 -1.70
N GLN A 41 18.58 -4.33 -1.68
CA GLN A 41 19.85 -4.76 -1.06
C GLN A 41 19.83 -4.77 0.47
N SER A 42 18.92 -4.04 1.12
CA SER A 42 18.86 -3.98 2.58
C SER A 42 17.46 -3.65 3.09
N SER A 43 17.31 -3.73 4.42
CA SER A 43 16.13 -3.26 5.15
C SER A 43 15.88 -1.75 5.05
N GLN A 44 16.84 -0.98 4.53
CA GLN A 44 16.62 0.41 4.12
C GLN A 44 15.81 0.47 2.82
N LEU A 45 14.69 -0.26 2.77
CA LEU A 45 13.59 0.08 1.89
C LEU A 45 13.34 1.57 2.12
N GLN A 46 13.52 2.38 1.06
CA GLN A 46 13.37 3.82 1.13
C GLN A 46 11.89 4.12 1.38
N ASP A 47 11.51 4.17 2.65
CA ASP A 47 10.29 4.83 3.04
C ASP A 47 10.44 6.30 2.64
N GLN A 48 9.68 6.70 1.63
CA GLN A 48 9.56 8.12 1.29
C GLN A 48 8.72 8.87 2.33
N GLY A 49 8.33 8.22 3.43
CA GLY A 49 7.46 8.76 4.46
C GLY A 49 6.00 8.65 4.07
N ALA A 50 5.65 7.61 3.30
CA ALA A 50 4.29 7.45 2.83
C ALA A 50 3.38 7.06 4.00
N GLY A 51 2.51 7.98 4.41
CA GLY A 51 1.45 7.68 5.36
C GLY A 51 0.51 6.61 4.82
N ILE A 52 0.01 5.74 5.70
CA ILE A 52 -0.92 4.63 5.41
C ILE A 52 -2.07 4.71 6.41
N ARG A 53 -3.31 4.64 5.93
CA ARG A 53 -4.49 4.47 6.79
C ARG A 53 -4.69 3.00 7.13
N ILE A 54 -5.02 2.72 8.38
CA ILE A 54 -5.35 1.40 8.91
C ILE A 54 -6.79 1.46 9.45
N GLY A 55 -7.67 0.68 8.84
CA GLY A 55 -9.04 0.45 9.32
C GLY A 55 -9.14 -0.78 10.23
N ASP A 56 -10.36 -1.05 10.69
CA ASP A 56 -10.69 -2.21 11.54
C ASP A 56 -10.13 -3.52 10.98
N GLU A 57 -10.28 -3.72 9.68
CA GLU A 57 -9.91 -4.95 8.99
C GLU A 57 -8.40 -5.20 9.00
N VAL A 58 -7.59 -4.15 8.85
CA VAL A 58 -6.13 -4.25 8.93
C VAL A 58 -5.68 -4.31 10.39
N GLY A 59 -6.34 -3.58 11.29
CA GLY A 59 -6.08 -3.64 12.73
C GLY A 59 -6.31 -5.05 13.30
N GLU A 60 -7.42 -5.69 12.94
CA GLU A 60 -7.73 -7.08 13.31
C GLU A 60 -6.70 -8.07 12.72
N PHE A 61 -6.30 -7.88 11.46
CA PHE A 61 -5.23 -8.69 10.85
C PHE A 61 -3.92 -8.60 11.64
N LEU A 62 -3.48 -7.38 11.98
CA LEU A 62 -2.23 -7.14 12.71
C LEU A 62 -2.30 -7.68 14.14
N GLN A 63 -3.44 -7.51 14.83
CA GLN A 63 -3.62 -8.10 16.15
C GLN A 63 -3.58 -9.63 16.09
N ARG A 64 -4.20 -10.23 15.07
CA ARG A 64 -4.31 -11.69 14.94
C ARG A 64 -3.00 -12.37 14.54
N TYR A 65 -2.28 -11.82 13.57
CA TYR A 65 -1.11 -12.48 12.97
C TYR A 65 0.23 -11.86 13.35
N ALA A 66 0.23 -10.61 13.85
CA ALA A 66 1.44 -9.93 14.30
C ALA A 66 1.43 -9.59 15.80
N ASN A 67 0.39 -9.99 16.54
CA ASN A 67 0.19 -9.66 17.96
C ASN A 67 0.43 -8.16 18.25
N ALA A 68 0.04 -7.30 17.32
CA ALA A 68 0.36 -5.89 17.33
C ALA A 68 -0.90 -5.05 17.51
N PRO A 69 -1.17 -4.53 18.72
CA PRO A 69 -2.20 -3.52 18.93
C PRO A 69 -1.80 -2.20 18.26
N MET A 70 -2.76 -1.30 18.06
CA MET A 70 -2.57 0.01 17.42
C MET A 70 -1.40 0.82 17.99
N SER A 71 -1.20 0.79 19.31
CA SER A 71 -0.11 1.49 20.00
C SER A 71 1.28 1.06 19.55
N CYS A 72 1.42 -0.10 18.92
CA CYS A 72 2.69 -0.57 18.40
C CYS A 72 3.10 0.11 17.09
N TYR A 73 2.20 0.73 16.33
CA TYR A 73 2.51 1.22 14.97
C TYR A 73 1.81 2.50 14.53
N GLY A 74 0.67 2.89 15.13
CA GLY A 74 -0.19 3.91 14.57
C GLY A 74 -0.52 5.06 15.52
N ILE A 75 -0.90 6.19 14.94
CA ILE A 75 -1.52 7.34 15.59
C ILE A 75 -3.02 7.32 15.29
N PRO A 76 -3.90 7.46 16.29
CA PRO A 76 -5.35 7.46 16.07
C PRO A 76 -5.81 8.53 15.06
N ILE A 77 -6.78 8.17 14.22
CA ILE A 77 -7.58 9.11 13.44
C ILE A 77 -8.94 9.18 14.13
N ASN A 78 -9.17 10.29 14.84
CA ASN A 78 -10.35 10.50 15.66
C ASN A 78 -11.51 11.16 14.91
N SER A 79 -11.21 11.85 13.80
CA SER A 79 -12.25 12.50 13.02
C SER A 79 -11.91 12.55 11.53
N LEU A 80 -12.92 12.82 10.72
CA LEU A 80 -12.80 13.21 9.33
C LEU A 80 -13.35 14.62 9.15
N ASN A 81 -12.53 15.48 8.56
CA ASN A 81 -12.86 16.85 8.23
C ASN A 81 -12.83 17.03 6.71
N ILE A 82 -13.86 17.66 6.15
CA ILE A 82 -13.83 18.17 4.78
C ILE A 82 -13.93 19.68 4.85
N LEU A 83 -12.95 20.34 4.23
CA LEU A 83 -12.84 21.79 4.18
C LEU A 83 -13.40 22.34 2.86
N ASP A 84 -13.89 23.56 2.90
CA ASP A 84 -14.01 24.41 1.72
C ASP A 84 -12.69 25.11 1.37
N ALA A 85 -12.68 25.87 0.28
CA ALA A 85 -11.50 26.59 -0.20
C ALA A 85 -11.00 27.66 0.79
N GLU A 86 -11.89 28.20 1.63
CA GLU A 86 -11.50 29.15 2.68
C GLU A 86 -11.04 28.45 3.98
N GLY A 87 -11.01 27.12 4.01
CA GLY A 87 -10.55 26.33 5.15
C GLY A 87 -11.58 26.13 6.24
N ARG A 88 -12.87 26.39 5.98
CA ARG A 88 -13.97 26.13 6.92
C ARG A 88 -14.39 24.67 6.83
N ILE A 89 -14.66 24.06 7.98
CA ILE A 89 -15.15 22.68 8.05
C ILE A 89 -16.61 22.65 7.58
N ILE A 90 -16.87 22.03 6.43
CA ILE A 90 -18.22 21.83 5.89
C ILE A 90 -18.79 20.44 6.25
N ILE A 91 -17.93 19.47 6.54
CA ILE A 91 -18.31 18.16 7.07
C ILE A 91 -17.32 17.80 8.18
N HIS A 92 -17.87 17.45 9.34
CA HIS A 92 -17.15 16.85 10.45
C HIS A 92 -17.80 15.51 10.81
N ARG A 93 -17.00 14.48 11.03
CA ARG A 93 -17.46 13.19 11.53
C ARG A 93 -16.46 12.60 12.49
N ASP A 94 -16.94 12.11 13.63
CA ASP A 94 -16.12 11.29 14.50
C ASP A 94 -15.82 9.94 13.83
N ILE A 95 -14.58 9.48 14.02
CA ILE A 95 -14.10 8.18 13.59
C ILE A 95 -13.60 7.43 14.81
N VAL A 96 -13.93 6.14 14.88
CA VAL A 96 -13.43 5.21 15.89
C VAL A 96 -12.62 4.10 15.23
N ASN A 97 -11.70 3.49 15.98
CA ASN A 97 -10.92 2.33 15.56
C ASN A 97 -10.14 2.49 14.23
N ASN A 98 -9.74 3.72 13.90
CA ASN A 98 -8.88 3.99 12.76
C ASN A 98 -7.59 4.62 13.25
N CYS A 99 -6.51 4.33 12.53
CA CYS A 99 -5.25 5.00 12.75
C CYS A 99 -4.54 5.26 11.44
N ALA A 100 -3.53 6.10 11.51
CA ALA A 100 -2.56 6.30 10.46
C ALA A 100 -1.18 5.86 10.94
N THR A 101 -0.41 5.30 10.03
CA THR A 101 0.96 4.84 10.26
C THR A 101 1.84 5.24 9.08
N THR A 102 3.12 4.94 9.14
CA THR A 102 4.02 5.04 7.98
C THR A 102 4.29 3.66 7.41
N TRP A 103 4.74 3.60 6.15
CA TRP A 103 5.22 2.35 5.59
C TRP A 103 6.31 1.71 6.45
N THR A 104 7.25 2.49 7.01
CA THR A 104 8.31 1.97 7.92
C THR A 104 7.73 1.29 9.15
N GLN A 105 6.75 1.91 9.81
CA GLN A 105 6.17 1.38 11.04
C GLN A 105 5.39 0.09 10.78
N LEU A 106 4.60 0.05 9.70
CA LEU A 106 3.89 -1.17 9.31
C LEU A 106 4.86 -2.29 8.91
N PHE A 107 5.87 -1.99 8.11
CA PHE A 107 6.92 -2.94 7.73
C PHE A 107 7.63 -3.49 8.96
N ARG A 108 8.02 -2.63 9.92
CA ARG A 108 8.68 -3.04 11.16
C ARG A 108 7.85 -4.05 11.95
N VAL A 109 6.57 -3.76 12.17
CA VAL A 109 5.68 -4.67 12.93
C VAL A 109 5.52 -6.01 12.24
N LEU A 110 5.31 -6.00 10.92
CA LEU A 110 5.18 -7.23 10.14
C LEU A 110 6.49 -8.04 10.10
N MET A 111 7.63 -7.37 9.94
CA MET A 111 8.96 -8.01 9.97
C MET A 111 9.28 -8.63 11.33
N LEU A 112 8.96 -7.95 12.43
CA LEU A 112 9.13 -8.50 13.77
C LEU A 112 8.31 -9.78 13.94
N ALA A 113 7.01 -9.73 13.60
CA ALA A 113 6.15 -10.90 13.66
C ALA A 113 6.61 -12.04 12.74
N PHE A 114 7.12 -11.72 11.54
CA PHE A 114 7.63 -12.73 10.60
C PHE A 114 8.92 -13.39 11.11
N THR A 115 9.81 -12.66 11.78
CA THR A 115 11.12 -13.15 12.23
C THR A 115 11.13 -13.76 13.63
N GLU A 116 10.15 -13.43 14.48
CA GLU A 116 10.05 -13.95 15.86
C GLU A 116 9.86 -15.48 15.88
N ARG A 117 10.73 -16.24 16.54
CA ARG A 117 10.59 -17.71 16.59
C ARG A 117 9.42 -18.11 17.48
N SER A 118 8.48 -18.85 16.91
CA SER A 118 7.29 -19.37 17.61
C SER A 118 7.47 -20.85 17.93
N GLY A 119 8.43 -21.23 18.77
CA GLY A 119 8.63 -22.63 19.23
C GLY A 119 9.04 -23.64 18.15
N ASP A 120 9.34 -24.87 18.58
CA ASP A 120 9.97 -25.92 17.74
C ASP A 120 9.06 -26.49 16.64
N GLU A 121 7.74 -26.37 16.78
CA GLU A 121 6.78 -26.94 15.81
C GLU A 121 6.45 -26.02 14.62
N THR A 122 6.98 -24.80 14.61
CA THR A 122 6.63 -23.81 13.57
C THR A 122 7.45 -23.96 12.29
N PRO A 123 6.89 -23.56 11.14
CA PRO A 123 7.58 -23.63 9.85
C PRO A 123 8.88 -22.84 9.88
N SER A 124 9.90 -23.32 9.16
CA SER A 124 11.14 -22.56 9.00
C SER A 124 10.86 -21.29 8.19
N THR A 125 11.14 -20.12 8.77
CA THR A 125 10.98 -18.82 8.11
C THR A 125 12.32 -18.21 7.74
N THR A 126 12.51 -17.84 6.49
CA THR A 126 13.72 -17.18 5.98
C THR A 126 13.36 -15.91 5.21
N TYR A 127 14.09 -14.82 5.45
CA TYR A 127 13.98 -13.59 4.66
C TYR A 127 15.32 -13.33 3.96
N ARG A 128 15.31 -13.18 2.63
CA ARG A 128 16.51 -12.97 1.82
C ARG A 128 16.41 -11.66 1.05
N TYR A 129 17.39 -10.76 1.28
CA TYR A 129 17.58 -9.54 0.49
C TYR A 129 18.31 -9.83 -0.82
N SER A 130 18.43 -8.82 -1.69
CA SER A 130 19.18 -8.86 -2.95
C SER A 130 18.73 -9.96 -3.94
N CYS A 131 17.53 -10.51 -3.79
CA CYS A 131 17.03 -11.63 -4.61
C CYS A 131 16.22 -11.11 -5.81
N ASN A 132 16.87 -10.99 -6.97
CA ASN A 132 16.22 -10.54 -8.20
C ASN A 132 15.66 -11.74 -8.97
N VAL A 133 14.37 -12.04 -8.79
CA VAL A 133 13.67 -13.07 -9.56
C VAL A 133 13.68 -12.69 -11.04
N ARG A 134 14.13 -13.60 -11.90
CA ARG A 134 14.20 -13.44 -13.35
C ARG A 134 13.09 -14.21 -14.05
N ASP A 135 12.79 -15.40 -13.57
CA ASP A 135 11.78 -16.27 -14.17
C ASP A 135 11.14 -17.21 -13.13
N VAL A 136 9.97 -17.74 -13.45
CA VAL A 136 9.25 -18.75 -12.66
C VAL A 136 8.74 -19.85 -13.60
N THR A 137 9.34 -21.04 -13.50
CA THR A 137 9.04 -22.19 -14.36
C THR A 137 8.45 -23.36 -13.56
N GLU A 138 8.16 -24.48 -14.21
CA GLU A 138 7.70 -25.71 -13.58
C GLU A 138 8.62 -26.87 -13.97
N CYS A 139 8.98 -27.71 -13.00
CA CYS A 139 9.78 -28.90 -13.21
C CYS A 139 9.44 -29.96 -12.15
N ASN A 140 9.18 -31.20 -12.58
CA ASN A 140 8.79 -32.33 -11.71
C ASN A 140 7.62 -31.99 -10.76
N ASP A 141 6.52 -31.45 -11.30
CA ASP A 141 5.31 -31.05 -10.57
C ASP A 141 5.52 -29.99 -9.47
N ARG A 142 6.65 -29.27 -9.50
CA ARG A 142 6.95 -28.17 -8.57
C ARG A 142 7.26 -26.90 -9.35
N ALA A 143 6.91 -25.76 -8.77
CA ALA A 143 7.37 -24.48 -9.30
C ALA A 143 8.88 -24.33 -9.03
N GLN A 144 9.57 -23.63 -9.91
CA GLN A 144 10.96 -23.26 -9.77
C GLN A 144 11.12 -21.75 -9.94
N ILE A 145 11.74 -21.12 -8.97
CA ILE A 145 12.11 -19.70 -9.06
C ILE A 145 13.56 -19.61 -9.51
N HIS A 146 13.80 -18.89 -10.59
CA HIS A 146 15.14 -18.54 -11.06
C HIS A 146 15.44 -17.11 -10.62
N LEU A 147 16.50 -16.92 -9.84
CA LEU A 147 16.89 -15.60 -9.31
C LEU A 147 18.39 -15.36 -9.49
N VAL A 148 18.76 -14.08 -9.46
CA VAL A 148 20.15 -13.62 -9.38
C VAL A 148 20.32 -12.86 -8.08
N ASN A 149 21.32 -13.22 -7.29
CA ASN A 149 21.68 -12.50 -6.06
C ASN A 149 22.60 -11.30 -6.34
N ASP A 150 22.97 -10.54 -5.31
CA ASP A 150 23.87 -9.37 -5.43
C ASP A 150 25.28 -9.72 -5.92
N ALA A 151 25.77 -10.92 -5.62
CA ALA A 151 27.03 -11.44 -6.15
C ALA A 151 26.95 -11.84 -7.64
N GLY A 152 25.81 -11.64 -8.31
CA GLY A 152 25.58 -12.01 -9.70
C GLY A 152 25.42 -13.51 -9.91
N LYS A 153 25.29 -14.30 -8.84
CA LYS A 153 25.14 -15.76 -8.92
C LYS A 153 23.69 -16.11 -9.20
N GLU A 154 23.50 -16.97 -10.20
CA GLU A 154 22.21 -17.58 -10.50
C GLU A 154 21.89 -18.69 -9.50
N GLU A 155 20.65 -18.70 -9.02
CA GLU A 155 20.11 -19.73 -8.14
C GLU A 155 18.74 -20.19 -8.66
N THR A 156 18.46 -21.48 -8.47
CA THR A 156 17.13 -22.06 -8.72
C THR A 156 16.58 -22.63 -7.44
N LEU A 157 15.38 -22.21 -7.06
CA LEU A 157 14.70 -22.63 -5.83
C LEU A 157 13.44 -23.45 -6.17
N PRO A 158 13.44 -24.78 -5.98
CA PRO A 158 12.24 -25.59 -6.14
C PRO A 158 11.29 -25.42 -4.95
N THR A 159 10.02 -25.16 -5.23
CA THR A 159 9.00 -24.84 -4.22
C THR A 159 7.64 -25.42 -4.61
N ASP A 160 6.81 -25.68 -3.60
CA ASP A 160 5.47 -26.24 -3.83
C ASP A 160 4.47 -25.14 -4.19
N LEU A 161 4.69 -23.90 -3.71
CA LEU A 161 3.86 -22.73 -4.00
C LEU A 161 4.70 -21.45 -4.08
N VAL A 162 4.54 -20.70 -5.17
CA VAL A 162 5.07 -19.35 -5.37
C VAL A 162 3.96 -18.34 -5.16
N VAL A 163 4.21 -17.35 -4.31
CA VAL A 163 3.30 -16.20 -4.12
C VAL A 163 3.98 -14.95 -4.67
N GLY A 164 3.49 -14.42 -5.79
CA GLY A 164 3.89 -13.13 -6.33
C GLY A 164 3.23 -12.00 -5.54
N ALA A 165 4.03 -11.31 -4.73
CA ALA A 165 3.64 -10.20 -3.85
C ALA A 165 4.58 -8.99 -4.05
N ASP A 166 5.18 -8.87 -5.23
CA ASP A 166 6.26 -7.95 -5.61
C ASP A 166 5.77 -6.60 -6.18
N GLY A 167 4.56 -6.21 -5.81
CA GLY A 167 4.04 -4.84 -5.96
C GLY A 167 3.53 -4.48 -7.35
N ALA A 168 3.22 -3.19 -7.56
CA ALA A 168 2.60 -2.69 -8.78
C ALA A 168 3.45 -2.89 -10.06
N SER A 169 4.76 -3.10 -9.92
CA SER A 169 5.70 -3.45 -11.00
C SER A 169 6.18 -4.90 -10.85
N SER A 170 5.23 -5.79 -10.55
CA SER A 170 5.45 -7.22 -10.30
C SER A 170 6.12 -7.90 -11.48
N ARG A 171 7.29 -8.48 -11.21
CA ARG A 171 8.00 -9.34 -12.16
C ARG A 171 7.28 -10.67 -12.34
N VAL A 172 6.68 -11.21 -11.27
CA VAL A 172 5.90 -12.47 -11.37
C VAL A 172 4.70 -12.29 -12.30
N ARG A 173 3.97 -11.18 -12.19
CA ARG A 173 2.89 -10.85 -13.12
C ARG A 173 3.42 -10.68 -14.54
N ASP A 174 4.52 -9.94 -14.74
CA ASP A 174 5.09 -9.74 -16.08
C ASP A 174 5.50 -11.06 -16.76
N ILE A 175 5.94 -12.07 -16.00
CA ILE A 175 6.25 -13.42 -16.52
C ILE A 175 4.98 -14.17 -16.92
N MET A 176 3.93 -14.10 -16.11
CA MET A 176 2.71 -14.88 -16.31
C MET A 176 1.72 -14.23 -17.29
N LEU A 177 1.69 -12.90 -17.32
CA LEU A 177 0.79 -12.06 -18.09
C LEU A 177 1.56 -10.88 -18.73
N PRO A 178 2.42 -11.13 -19.74
CA PRO A 178 3.31 -10.11 -20.33
C PRO A 178 2.59 -8.91 -20.96
N ASP A 179 1.31 -9.06 -21.31
CA ASP A 179 0.48 -7.99 -21.86
C ASP A 179 -0.20 -7.14 -20.78
N THR A 180 -0.20 -7.57 -19.51
CA THR A 180 -0.76 -6.78 -18.40
C THR A 180 0.24 -5.71 -17.97
N ARG A 181 -0.05 -4.45 -18.33
CA ARG A 181 0.84 -3.32 -18.05
C ARG A 181 0.34 -2.45 -16.89
N ARG A 182 1.30 -1.82 -16.23
CA ARG A 182 1.07 -0.69 -15.32
C ARG A 182 0.91 0.59 -16.13
N THR A 183 -0.25 1.23 -16.04
CA THR A 183 -0.65 2.36 -16.90
C THR A 183 -0.68 3.65 -16.11
N TYR A 184 -0.12 4.73 -16.66
CA TYR A 184 -0.21 6.09 -16.10
C TYR A 184 -1.64 6.62 -16.18
N ALA A 185 -2.14 7.19 -15.09
CA ALA A 185 -3.53 7.66 -14.97
C ALA A 185 -3.74 9.12 -15.44
N GLY A 186 -2.69 9.82 -15.89
CA GLY A 186 -2.76 11.23 -16.33
C GLY A 186 -2.56 12.26 -15.22
N TYR A 187 -2.16 11.83 -14.02
CA TYR A 187 -1.93 12.72 -12.88
C TYR A 187 -0.92 12.14 -11.88
N VAL A 188 -0.38 13.03 -11.05
CA VAL A 188 0.56 12.70 -9.99
C VAL A 188 -0.04 13.00 -8.62
N LEU A 189 0.61 12.48 -7.59
CA LEU A 189 0.40 12.84 -6.20
C LEU A 189 1.68 13.48 -5.69
N PHE A 190 1.64 14.79 -5.45
CA PHE A 190 2.65 15.45 -4.63
C PHE A 190 2.43 15.08 -3.18
N ARG A 191 3.52 14.91 -2.44
CA ARG A 191 3.49 14.46 -1.06
C ARG A 191 4.50 15.24 -0.23
N GLY A 192 4.20 15.34 1.05
CA GLY A 192 5.11 15.90 2.02
C GLY A 192 4.77 15.50 3.43
N LEU A 193 5.76 15.74 4.29
CA LEU A 193 5.69 15.55 5.72
C LEU A 193 6.15 16.84 6.39
N VAL A 194 5.38 17.32 7.35
CA VAL A 194 5.73 18.48 8.18
C VAL A 194 5.56 18.07 9.64
N PRO A 195 6.51 18.38 10.54
CA PRO A 195 6.29 18.19 11.97
C PRO A 195 5.02 18.89 12.45
N VAL A 196 4.21 18.22 13.27
CA VAL A 196 2.95 18.78 13.78
C VAL A 196 3.20 20.04 14.61
N GLU A 197 4.36 20.14 15.26
CA GLU A 197 4.82 21.32 15.99
C GLU A 197 5.18 22.51 15.09
N ASP A 198 5.46 22.27 13.82
CA ASP A 198 5.86 23.32 12.87
C ASP A 198 4.66 24.01 12.24
N ILE A 199 3.45 23.45 12.29
CA ILE A 199 2.23 24.08 11.75
C ILE A 199 1.54 25.01 12.76
N SER A 200 0.76 25.97 12.28
CA SER A 200 0.03 26.95 13.09
C SER A 200 -1.01 26.28 14.01
N VAL A 201 -1.37 26.98 15.08
CA VAL A 201 -2.40 26.51 16.03
C VAL A 201 -3.73 26.27 15.30
N ASP A 202 -4.13 27.18 14.41
CA ASP A 202 -5.35 27.09 13.63
C ASP A 202 -5.34 25.87 12.68
N ALA A 203 -4.22 25.64 12.00
CA ALA A 203 -4.03 24.47 11.16
C ALA A 203 -4.06 23.17 11.97
N LYS A 204 -3.41 23.16 13.15
CA LYS A 204 -3.36 22.01 14.05
C LYS A 204 -4.75 21.64 14.58
N GLN A 205 -5.58 22.63 14.92
CA GLN A 205 -6.94 22.40 15.41
C GLN A 205 -7.81 21.62 14.41
N VAL A 206 -7.54 21.78 13.11
CA VAL A 206 -8.32 21.14 12.03
C VAL A 206 -7.69 19.82 11.58
N MET A 207 -6.36 19.74 11.50
CA MET A 207 -5.66 18.61 10.89
C MET A 207 -5.16 17.56 11.87
N ASP A 208 -4.85 17.92 13.12
CA ASP A 208 -4.25 16.97 14.05
C ASP A 208 -5.23 15.86 14.42
N LEU A 209 -4.74 14.62 14.41
CA LEU A 209 -5.50 13.39 14.67
C LEU A 209 -6.78 13.27 13.80
N SER A 210 -6.81 13.95 12.65
CA SER A 210 -7.97 14.03 11.77
C SER A 210 -7.60 13.71 10.33
N ALA A 211 -8.40 12.89 9.66
CA ALA A 211 -8.31 12.72 8.21
C ALA A 211 -8.96 13.94 7.55
N THR A 212 -8.16 14.85 7.05
CA THR A 212 -8.64 16.13 6.50
C THR A 212 -8.59 16.10 4.98
N PHE A 213 -9.63 16.58 4.31
CA PHE A 213 -9.72 16.65 2.85
C PHE A 213 -10.13 18.05 2.40
N CYS A 214 -9.65 18.48 1.23
CA CYS A 214 -10.16 19.66 0.52
C CYS A 214 -10.29 19.32 -0.96
N PHE A 215 -11.45 19.62 -1.55
CA PHE A 215 -11.72 19.37 -2.96
C PHE A 215 -11.71 20.71 -3.70
N ASN A 216 -10.73 20.90 -4.56
CA ASN A 216 -10.58 22.13 -5.34
C ASN A 216 -11.15 21.92 -6.75
N GLN A 217 -11.13 22.96 -7.57
CA GLN A 217 -11.66 22.87 -8.94
C GLN A 217 -10.94 21.81 -9.77
N ASN A 218 -9.61 21.73 -9.69
CA ASN A 218 -8.80 20.84 -10.54
C ASN A 218 -7.90 19.87 -9.77
N SER A 219 -8.02 19.84 -8.44
CA SER A 219 -7.17 19.05 -7.57
C SER A 219 -7.90 18.58 -6.31
N GLN A 220 -7.27 17.66 -5.58
CA GLN A 220 -7.73 17.21 -4.28
C GLN A 220 -6.54 17.17 -3.31
N MET A 221 -6.77 17.71 -2.12
CA MET A 221 -5.88 17.58 -0.97
C MET A 221 -6.41 16.56 0.02
N LEU A 222 -5.49 15.85 0.66
CA LEU A 222 -5.75 15.10 1.88
C LEU A 222 -4.59 15.19 2.87
N SER A 223 -4.88 15.04 4.16
CA SER A 223 -3.86 14.87 5.20
C SER A 223 -4.33 13.99 6.36
N TYR A 224 -3.37 13.46 7.10
CA TYR A 224 -3.56 12.80 8.39
C TYR A 224 -2.23 12.74 9.14
N THR A 225 -2.31 12.67 10.46
CA THR A 225 -1.13 12.57 11.34
C THR A 225 -0.53 11.16 11.29
N VAL A 226 0.79 11.05 11.14
CA VAL A 226 1.55 9.79 11.16
C VAL A 226 2.68 9.85 12.21
N PRO A 227 3.18 8.71 12.71
CA PRO A 227 4.36 8.68 13.58
C PRO A 227 5.59 9.28 12.89
N ALA A 228 6.40 10.06 13.61
CA ALA A 228 7.71 10.50 13.11
C ALA A 228 8.80 9.43 13.31
N SER A 229 8.72 8.67 14.40
CA SER A 229 9.70 7.63 14.69
C SER A 229 9.79 6.58 13.57
N LYS A 230 11.03 6.32 13.15
CA LYS A 230 11.38 5.24 12.20
C LYS A 230 11.81 3.95 12.91
N VAL A 231 12.07 4.01 14.21
CA VAL A 231 12.61 2.90 15.00
C VAL A 231 11.77 2.68 16.25
N GLY A 232 11.43 1.42 16.53
CA GLY A 232 10.53 1.11 17.64
C GLY A 232 9.12 1.70 17.46
N PRO A 233 8.29 1.67 18.52
CA PRO A 233 6.92 2.17 18.50
C PRO A 233 6.82 3.67 18.16
N PRO A 234 5.62 4.16 17.80
CA PRO A 234 5.34 5.59 17.72
C PRO A 234 5.77 6.33 19.00
N ASP A 235 6.36 7.50 18.84
CA ASP A 235 6.76 8.41 19.91
C ASP A 235 5.85 9.65 19.97
N SER A 236 6.20 10.64 20.79
CA SER A 236 5.41 11.89 20.89
C SER A 236 5.57 12.82 19.69
N HIS A 237 6.56 12.59 18.82
CA HIS A 237 6.78 13.39 17.62
C HIS A 237 5.94 12.83 16.48
N ASN A 238 5.10 13.69 15.91
CA ASN A 238 4.18 13.33 14.86
C ASN A 238 4.40 14.22 13.64
N LEU A 239 4.10 13.67 12.46
CA LEU A 239 4.18 14.40 11.20
C LEU A 239 2.78 14.50 10.60
N VAL A 240 2.45 15.67 10.06
CA VAL A 240 1.34 15.82 9.12
C VAL A 240 1.78 15.27 7.77
N ASN A 241 1.28 14.10 7.41
CA ASN A 241 1.38 13.58 6.05
C ASN A 241 0.30 14.24 5.21
N TRP A 242 0.67 14.84 4.09
CA TRP A 242 -0.28 15.39 3.13
C TRP A 242 -0.04 14.84 1.71
N GLY A 243 -1.09 14.86 0.92
CA GLY A 243 -1.10 14.46 -0.48
C GLY A 243 -1.93 15.42 -1.33
N TRP A 244 -1.38 15.84 -2.47
CA TRP A 244 -2.03 16.71 -3.45
C TRP A 244 -2.09 16.04 -4.84
N TYR A 245 -3.28 15.64 -5.27
CA TYR A 245 -3.47 15.07 -6.60
C TYR A 245 -3.60 16.17 -7.66
N MET A 246 -2.82 16.07 -8.72
CA MET A 246 -2.78 17.08 -9.78
C MET A 246 -2.46 16.47 -11.14
N ARG A 247 -3.18 16.91 -12.18
CA ARG A 247 -2.88 16.52 -13.57
C ARG A 247 -1.49 16.96 -13.99
N LYS A 248 -0.86 16.14 -14.83
CA LYS A 248 0.37 16.46 -15.54
C LYS A 248 0.29 15.88 -16.95
N THR A 249 0.51 16.73 -17.95
CA THR A 249 0.80 16.31 -19.32
C THR A 249 2.05 15.43 -19.36
N ASP A 250 2.27 14.71 -20.47
CA ASP A 250 3.45 13.85 -20.59
C ASP A 250 4.75 14.66 -20.55
N GLU A 251 4.75 15.88 -21.10
CA GLU A 251 5.87 16.82 -21.07
C GLU A 251 6.14 17.34 -19.64
N GLU A 252 5.10 17.80 -18.92
CA GLU A 252 5.24 18.26 -17.54
C GLU A 252 5.65 17.12 -16.60
N LEU A 253 5.07 15.94 -16.79
CA LEU A 253 5.48 14.74 -16.06
C LEU A 253 6.95 14.44 -16.35
N ALA A 254 7.38 14.68 -17.59
CA ALA A 254 8.74 14.40 -17.98
C ALA A 254 9.77 15.29 -17.31
N GLU A 255 9.47 16.57 -17.23
CA GLU A 255 10.27 17.52 -16.49
C GLU A 255 10.23 17.22 -14.98
N LEU A 256 9.04 17.02 -14.42
CA LEU A 256 8.83 16.80 -12.98
C LEU A 256 9.59 15.58 -12.45
N MET A 257 9.62 14.50 -13.21
CA MET A 257 10.21 13.24 -12.77
C MET A 257 11.72 13.14 -13.05
N THR A 258 12.35 14.20 -13.54
CA THR A 258 13.81 14.29 -13.70
C THR A 258 14.41 15.00 -12.49
N ASP A 259 15.30 14.33 -11.76
CA ASP A 259 15.83 14.88 -10.52
C ASP A 259 16.96 15.92 -10.72
N VAL A 260 17.41 16.51 -9.62
CA VAL A 260 18.51 17.51 -9.60
C VAL A 260 19.84 17.01 -10.19
N ASN A 261 20.03 15.69 -10.31
CA ASN A 261 21.21 15.08 -10.93
C ASN A 261 20.94 14.65 -12.39
N SER A 262 19.84 15.12 -13.00
CA SER A 262 19.39 14.75 -14.35
C SER A 262 19.05 13.26 -14.50
N VAL A 263 18.75 12.56 -13.41
CA VAL A 263 18.29 11.17 -13.47
C VAL A 263 16.78 11.14 -13.61
N ARG A 264 16.29 10.43 -14.64
CA ARG A 264 14.86 10.27 -14.86
C ARG A 264 14.29 9.12 -14.04
N HIS A 265 13.30 9.43 -13.21
CA HIS A 265 12.52 8.48 -12.43
C HIS A 265 11.22 8.09 -13.14
N CYS A 266 10.83 6.82 -13.05
CA CYS A 266 9.62 6.32 -13.74
C CYS A 266 8.34 6.47 -12.90
N PHE A 267 8.40 6.22 -11.59
CA PHE A 267 7.20 6.10 -10.75
C PHE A 267 7.22 6.93 -9.47
N THR A 268 8.40 7.21 -8.93
CA THR A 268 8.56 7.97 -7.70
C THR A 268 9.75 8.90 -7.84
N LEU A 269 9.54 10.20 -7.62
CA LEU A 269 10.62 11.16 -7.40
C LEU A 269 10.85 11.23 -5.88
N PRO A 270 12.02 10.83 -5.37
CA PRO A 270 12.27 10.80 -3.93
C PRO A 270 12.37 12.22 -3.33
N PRO A 271 12.23 12.37 -1.99
CA PRO A 271 12.52 13.61 -1.28
C PRO A 271 13.92 14.13 -1.62
N GLY A 272 14.03 15.42 -1.93
CA GLY A 272 15.27 16.05 -2.37
C GLY A 272 15.57 15.90 -3.86
N GLY A 273 14.77 15.13 -4.61
CA GLY A 273 14.91 14.99 -6.06
C GLY A 273 14.33 16.16 -6.86
N MET A 274 13.32 16.86 -6.34
CA MET A 274 12.66 17.97 -7.05
C MET A 274 13.57 19.19 -7.14
N CYS A 275 13.71 19.77 -8.34
CA CYS A 275 14.49 20.98 -8.53
C CYS A 275 13.83 22.20 -7.88
N THR A 276 14.64 23.19 -7.49
CA THR A 276 14.19 24.38 -6.76
C THR A 276 13.06 25.11 -7.50
N ARG A 277 13.21 25.35 -8.81
CA ARG A 277 12.20 26.01 -9.65
C ARG A 277 10.82 25.35 -9.54
N LEU A 278 10.74 24.03 -9.76
CA LEU A 278 9.46 23.29 -9.66
C LEU A 278 8.91 23.28 -8.23
N SER A 279 9.78 23.21 -7.22
CA SER A 279 9.36 23.26 -5.82
C SER A 279 8.78 24.62 -5.44
N ASP A 280 9.33 25.71 -5.99
CA ASP A 280 8.86 27.08 -5.75
C ASP A 280 7.56 27.35 -6.52
N GLU A 281 7.45 26.87 -7.76
CA GLU A 281 6.19 26.88 -8.53
C GLU A 281 5.08 26.12 -7.80
N MET A 282 5.39 24.94 -7.25
CA MET A 282 4.43 24.15 -6.45
C MET A 282 3.97 24.93 -5.21
N ARG A 283 4.88 25.57 -4.48
CA ARG A 283 4.53 26.37 -3.28
C ARG A 283 3.70 27.61 -3.65
N ALA A 284 4.07 28.32 -4.71
CA ALA A 284 3.31 29.48 -5.19
C ALA A 284 1.89 29.07 -5.63
N HIS A 285 1.76 27.95 -6.34
CA HIS A 285 0.47 27.41 -6.75
C HIS A 285 -0.37 26.98 -5.54
N ALA A 286 0.25 26.37 -4.53
CA ALA A 286 -0.42 25.99 -3.29
C ALA A 286 -1.05 27.20 -2.56
N GLN A 287 -0.36 28.35 -2.52
CA GLN A 287 -0.88 29.58 -1.91
C GLN A 287 -2.10 30.15 -2.64
N ASN A 288 -2.25 29.87 -3.93
CA ASN A 288 -3.34 30.41 -4.75
C ASN A 288 -4.58 29.50 -4.80
N GLU A 289 -4.41 28.18 -4.68
CA GLU A 289 -5.50 27.21 -4.88
C GLU A 289 -5.96 26.52 -3.59
N LEU A 290 -5.07 26.30 -2.61
CA LEU A 290 -5.37 25.46 -1.46
C LEU A 290 -5.97 26.24 -0.30
N SER A 291 -6.70 25.54 0.57
CA SER A 291 -7.12 26.11 1.85
C SER A 291 -5.91 26.55 2.69
N PRO A 292 -6.04 27.55 3.58
CA PRO A 292 -4.90 28.10 4.33
C PRO A 292 -4.06 27.04 5.05
N GLN A 293 -4.70 26.02 5.63
CA GLN A 293 -4.04 24.93 6.35
C GLN A 293 -3.17 24.06 5.42
N PHE A 294 -3.70 23.72 4.24
CA PHE A 294 -2.98 22.91 3.25
C PHE A 294 -1.88 23.72 2.56
N ALA A 295 -2.14 24.98 2.22
CA ALA A 295 -1.15 25.91 1.68
C ALA A 295 0.04 26.06 2.64
N GLU A 296 -0.23 26.19 3.94
CA GLU A 296 0.79 26.23 4.99
C GLU A 296 1.62 24.94 5.03
N ALA A 297 0.98 23.76 5.05
CA ALA A 297 1.68 22.48 5.08
C ALA A 297 2.58 22.27 3.86
N VAL A 298 2.12 22.65 2.66
CA VAL A 298 2.94 22.58 1.44
C VAL A 298 4.14 23.54 1.54
N THR A 299 3.93 24.79 1.96
CA THR A 299 4.99 25.78 2.10
C THR A 299 6.06 25.36 3.12
N LYS A 300 5.65 24.78 4.26
CA LYS A 300 6.56 24.32 5.32
C LYS A 300 7.27 23.01 5.00
N THR A 301 6.86 22.30 3.96
CA THR A 301 7.53 21.07 3.53
C THR A 301 8.88 21.39 2.88
N ARG A 302 9.95 20.91 3.50
CA ARG A 302 11.33 21.10 3.00
C ARG A 302 11.59 20.29 1.72
N ASN A 303 11.32 18.99 1.78
CA ASN A 303 11.62 18.03 0.71
C ASN A 303 10.35 17.34 0.22
N PRO A 304 9.53 18.00 -0.61
CA PRO A 304 8.38 17.33 -1.23
C PRO A 304 8.86 16.21 -2.15
N PHE A 305 7.99 15.23 -2.36
CA PHE A 305 8.25 14.08 -3.23
C PHE A 305 7.01 13.79 -4.08
N VAL A 306 7.19 13.03 -5.15
CA VAL A 306 6.13 12.81 -6.14
C VAL A 306 5.94 11.33 -6.39
N GLN A 307 4.68 10.91 -6.46
CA GLN A 307 4.30 9.59 -6.93
C GLN A 307 3.45 9.72 -8.20
N VAL A 308 3.86 9.00 -9.24
CA VAL A 308 3.09 8.86 -10.48
C VAL A 308 1.90 7.95 -10.20
N ILE A 309 0.69 8.41 -10.49
CA ILE A 309 -0.50 7.60 -10.27
C ILE A 309 -0.69 6.67 -11.46
N THR A 310 -0.78 5.39 -11.12
CA THR A 310 -0.89 4.31 -12.08
C THR A 310 -1.90 3.29 -11.61
N ASP A 311 -2.43 2.50 -12.52
CA ASP A 311 -3.18 1.29 -12.19
C ASP A 311 -2.71 0.08 -13.02
N SER A 312 -3.05 -1.11 -12.55
CA SER A 312 -2.85 -2.39 -13.23
C SER A 312 -3.83 -3.42 -12.66
N LEU A 313 -4.31 -4.34 -13.49
CA LEU A 313 -5.21 -5.42 -13.06
C LEU A 313 -4.85 -6.69 -13.81
N ALA A 314 -4.41 -7.72 -13.09
CA ALA A 314 -4.20 -9.05 -13.63
C ALA A 314 -5.55 -9.76 -13.76
N LEU A 315 -5.97 -10.08 -14.98
CA LEU A 315 -7.24 -10.77 -15.25
C LEU A 315 -7.27 -12.22 -14.74
N GLU A 316 -6.08 -12.77 -14.47
CA GLU A 316 -5.87 -14.07 -13.83
C GLU A 316 -4.88 -13.89 -12.67
N ASN A 317 -5.03 -14.70 -11.63
CA ASN A 317 -4.22 -14.65 -10.41
C ASN A 317 -3.66 -16.02 -9.99
N THR A 318 -3.94 -17.07 -10.77
CA THR A 318 -3.48 -18.44 -10.53
C THR A 318 -2.88 -18.99 -11.80
N PHE A 319 -1.67 -19.54 -11.73
CA PHE A 319 -0.96 -20.07 -12.89
C PHE A 319 -0.30 -21.41 -12.56
N ARG A 320 0.14 -22.12 -13.60
CA ARG A 320 0.90 -23.39 -13.48
C ARG A 320 0.18 -24.43 -12.60
N GLY A 321 -1.14 -24.54 -12.78
CA GLY A 321 -1.99 -25.47 -12.03
C GLY A 321 -2.07 -25.16 -10.53
N GLY A 322 -2.09 -23.89 -10.13
CA GLY A 322 -2.20 -23.50 -8.71
C GLY A 322 -0.87 -23.26 -8.01
N LYS A 323 0.26 -23.51 -8.68
CA LYS A 323 1.60 -23.40 -8.07
C LYS A 323 2.15 -21.98 -8.04
N VAL A 324 1.57 -21.06 -8.81
CA VAL A 324 1.94 -19.64 -8.80
C VAL A 324 0.68 -18.81 -8.60
N MET A 325 0.69 -17.94 -7.59
CA MET A 325 -0.45 -17.13 -7.18
C MET A 325 -0.06 -15.66 -7.02
N LEU A 326 -0.86 -14.72 -7.51
CA LEU A 326 -0.63 -13.27 -7.36
C LEU A 326 -1.49 -12.68 -6.24
N VAL A 327 -0.90 -11.78 -5.44
CA VAL A 327 -1.57 -11.09 -4.32
C VAL A 327 -1.19 -9.61 -4.23
N GLY A 328 -1.93 -8.82 -3.44
CA GLY A 328 -1.69 -7.37 -3.28
C GLY A 328 -1.59 -6.63 -4.62
N ASP A 329 -0.73 -5.62 -4.68
CA ASP A 329 -0.49 -4.81 -5.88
C ASP A 329 0.09 -5.61 -7.07
N ALA A 330 0.63 -6.81 -6.84
CA ALA A 330 1.05 -7.69 -7.93
C ALA A 330 -0.16 -8.22 -8.72
N ALA A 331 -1.25 -8.55 -8.02
CA ALA A 331 -2.53 -8.89 -8.65
C ALA A 331 -3.24 -7.64 -9.19
N ALA A 332 -3.28 -6.56 -8.40
CA ALA A 332 -3.98 -5.34 -8.80
C ALA A 332 -3.40 -4.10 -8.12
N GLY A 333 -2.61 -3.33 -8.87
CA GLY A 333 -2.16 -2.00 -8.44
C GLY A 333 -3.27 -0.97 -8.65
N GLN A 334 -3.75 -0.38 -7.57
CA GLN A 334 -4.87 0.57 -7.59
C GLN A 334 -4.42 2.03 -7.49
N ARG A 335 -5.24 2.94 -8.01
CA ARG A 335 -5.09 4.38 -7.70
C ARG A 335 -5.42 4.57 -6.21
N PRO A 336 -4.62 5.31 -5.44
CA PRO A 336 -4.66 5.25 -3.97
C PRO A 336 -5.87 5.91 -3.29
N HIS A 337 -6.82 6.47 -4.05
CA HIS A 337 -8.02 7.15 -3.53
C HIS A 337 -8.87 6.31 -2.55
N PRO A 338 -9.12 5.00 -2.75
CA PRO A 338 -9.87 4.19 -1.80
C PRO A 338 -9.11 3.93 -0.49
N ALA A 339 -7.80 4.22 -0.44
CA ALA A 339 -6.90 3.89 0.66
C ALA A 339 -6.95 2.40 1.06
N SER A 340 -6.98 1.50 0.07
CA SER A 340 -7.28 0.07 0.30
C SER A 340 -6.16 -0.91 -0.04
N ALA A 341 -4.96 -0.45 -0.42
CA ALA A 341 -3.87 -1.33 -0.84
C ALA A 341 -3.43 -2.31 0.26
N VAL A 342 -3.34 -1.84 1.52
CA VAL A 342 -3.03 -2.72 2.67
C VAL A 342 -4.20 -3.63 3.02
N THR A 343 -5.43 -3.12 2.98
CA THR A 343 -6.64 -3.92 3.15
C THR A 343 -6.71 -5.07 2.14
N GLN A 344 -6.42 -4.80 0.86
CA GLN A 344 -6.32 -5.80 -0.20
C GLN A 344 -5.23 -6.83 0.10
N ALA A 345 -4.04 -6.40 0.53
CA ALA A 345 -2.97 -7.32 0.91
C ALA A 345 -3.37 -8.24 2.08
N CYS A 346 -3.98 -7.70 3.13
CA CYS A 346 -4.47 -8.47 4.28
C CYS A 346 -5.58 -9.45 3.88
N LEU A 347 -6.55 -9.02 3.06
CA LEU A 347 -7.61 -9.87 2.53
C LEU A 347 -7.05 -11.01 1.68
N HIS A 348 -6.14 -10.73 0.76
CA HIS A 348 -5.55 -11.76 -0.10
C HIS A 348 -4.72 -12.76 0.72
N ALA A 349 -4.00 -12.30 1.74
CA ALA A 349 -3.28 -13.17 2.67
C ALA A 349 -4.24 -14.07 3.48
N GLN A 350 -5.37 -13.51 3.96
CA GLN A 350 -6.39 -14.27 4.69
C GLN A 350 -7.08 -15.31 3.79
N LEU A 351 -7.43 -14.95 2.56
CA LEU A 351 -7.99 -15.87 1.57
C LEU A 351 -7.00 -16.99 1.25
N LEU A 352 -5.71 -16.67 1.07
CA LEU A 352 -4.68 -17.68 0.84
C LEU A 352 -4.52 -18.62 2.03
N ARG A 353 -4.59 -18.11 3.27
CA ARG A 353 -4.61 -18.94 4.48
C ARG A 353 -5.76 -19.95 4.44
N LEU A 354 -6.99 -19.50 4.15
CA LEU A 354 -8.15 -20.39 4.04
C LEU A 354 -7.99 -21.43 2.92
N HIS A 355 -7.36 -21.04 1.80
CA HIS A 355 -7.07 -21.95 0.70
C HIS A 355 -6.09 -23.06 1.11
N VAL A 356 -4.98 -22.70 1.77
CA VAL A 356 -3.98 -23.66 2.26
C VAL A 356 -4.58 -24.64 3.27
N GLN A 357 -5.52 -24.19 4.11
CA GLN A 357 -6.24 -25.04 5.06
C GLN A 357 -7.31 -25.95 4.40
N GLY A 358 -7.46 -25.92 3.07
CA GLY A 358 -8.48 -26.67 2.35
C GLY A 358 -9.91 -26.15 2.54
N ARG A 359 -10.08 -25.00 3.20
CA ARG A 359 -11.38 -24.38 3.50
C ARG A 359 -11.92 -23.53 2.35
N LEU A 360 -11.04 -23.16 1.42
CA LEU A 360 -11.39 -22.46 0.20
C LEU A 360 -10.80 -23.22 -0.99
N SER A 361 -11.66 -23.66 -1.91
CA SER A 361 -11.20 -24.32 -3.15
C SER A 361 -10.27 -23.40 -3.97
N PRO A 362 -9.37 -23.95 -4.83
CA PRO A 362 -8.54 -23.14 -5.72
C PRO A 362 -9.34 -22.12 -6.54
N ASP A 363 -10.47 -22.53 -7.12
CA ASP A 363 -11.34 -21.65 -7.89
C ASP A 363 -12.04 -20.61 -7.01
N GLY A 364 -12.43 -21.00 -5.80
CA GLY A 364 -13.00 -20.08 -4.81
C GLY A 364 -12.01 -18.99 -4.42
N TRP A 365 -10.76 -19.35 -4.17
CA TRP A 365 -9.68 -18.41 -3.90
C TRP A 365 -9.46 -17.45 -5.06
N SER A 366 -9.34 -18.01 -6.28
CA SER A 366 -9.13 -17.22 -7.49
C SER A 366 -10.25 -16.19 -7.68
N ARG A 367 -11.51 -16.62 -7.57
CA ARG A 367 -12.69 -15.75 -7.71
C ARG A 367 -12.74 -14.64 -6.67
N GLU A 368 -12.53 -14.93 -5.38
CA GLU A 368 -12.61 -13.90 -4.33
C GLU A 368 -11.48 -12.87 -4.46
N VAL A 369 -10.25 -13.32 -4.75
CA VAL A 369 -9.13 -12.40 -4.98
C VAL A 369 -9.38 -11.53 -6.23
N GLN A 370 -9.92 -12.10 -7.31
CA GLN A 370 -10.28 -11.32 -8.51
C GLN A 370 -11.42 -10.32 -8.25
N LEU A 371 -12.42 -10.71 -7.46
CA LEU A 371 -13.52 -9.83 -7.06
C LEU A 371 -13.01 -8.63 -6.25
N VAL A 372 -12.18 -8.87 -5.23
CA VAL A 372 -11.57 -7.79 -4.43
C VAL A 372 -10.70 -6.91 -5.32
N SER A 373 -9.80 -7.51 -6.10
CA SER A 373 -8.85 -6.82 -6.99
C SER A 373 -9.54 -5.89 -8.00
N SER A 374 -10.54 -6.41 -8.73
CA SER A 374 -11.27 -5.62 -9.72
C SER A 374 -12.09 -4.50 -9.08
N THR A 375 -12.72 -4.76 -7.93
CA THR A 375 -13.52 -3.78 -7.20
C THR A 375 -12.68 -2.59 -6.72
N VAL A 376 -11.50 -2.85 -6.14
CA VAL A 376 -10.64 -1.76 -5.63
C VAL A 376 -9.96 -0.96 -6.75
N VAL A 377 -9.61 -1.60 -7.88
CA VAL A 377 -9.11 -0.89 -9.07
C VAL A 377 -10.20 0.01 -9.65
N SER A 378 -11.41 -0.51 -9.84
CA SER A 378 -12.56 0.26 -10.33
C SER A 378 -12.89 1.43 -9.40
N ALA A 379 -12.92 1.19 -8.08
CA ALA A 379 -13.13 2.26 -7.09
C ALA A 379 -12.04 3.34 -7.17
N GLY A 380 -10.78 2.95 -7.35
CA GLY A 380 -9.67 3.90 -7.51
C GLY A 380 -9.78 4.75 -8.77
N GLN A 381 -10.23 4.15 -9.88
CA GLN A 381 -10.48 4.86 -11.14
C GLN A 381 -11.63 5.87 -10.99
N ASP A 382 -12.77 5.41 -10.45
CA ASP A 382 -13.96 6.24 -10.21
C ASP A 382 -13.69 7.42 -9.28
N LEU A 383 -13.05 7.17 -8.13
CA LEU A 383 -12.72 8.22 -7.18
C LEU A 383 -11.73 9.21 -7.80
N GLY A 384 -10.72 8.73 -8.54
CA GLY A 384 -9.78 9.61 -9.23
C GLY A 384 -10.42 10.50 -10.29
N GLN A 385 -11.39 9.97 -11.04
CA GLN A 385 -12.19 10.76 -11.98
C GLN A 385 -13.00 11.85 -11.28
N ILE A 386 -13.58 11.57 -10.09
CA ILE A 386 -14.30 12.57 -9.30
C ILE A 386 -13.36 13.67 -8.82
N CYS A 387 -12.24 13.30 -8.18
CA CYS A 387 -11.30 14.25 -7.59
C CYS A 387 -10.78 15.25 -8.61
N LEU A 388 -10.46 14.76 -9.80
CA LEU A 388 -9.91 15.55 -10.88
C LEU A 388 -10.97 16.04 -11.87
N SER A 389 -12.26 15.82 -11.63
CA SER A 389 -13.29 16.28 -12.57
C SER A 389 -13.22 17.80 -12.75
N GLU A 390 -13.25 18.27 -13.99
CA GLU A 390 -13.30 19.70 -14.33
C GLU A 390 -14.75 20.20 -14.46
N THR A 391 -15.70 19.27 -14.58
CA THR A 391 -17.13 19.55 -14.74
C THR A 391 -17.89 19.58 -13.42
N LEU A 392 -17.40 18.85 -12.40
CA LEU A 392 -18.00 18.86 -11.07
C LEU A 392 -17.42 20.01 -10.25
N ASN A 393 -18.30 20.80 -9.62
CA ASN A 393 -17.85 21.77 -8.63
C ASN A 393 -17.42 21.07 -7.32
N PRO A 394 -16.66 21.75 -6.43
CA PRO A 394 -16.22 21.17 -5.14
C PRO A 394 -17.30 20.47 -4.31
N SER A 395 -18.50 21.04 -4.22
CA SER A 395 -19.60 20.45 -3.43
C SER A 395 -20.09 19.13 -4.03
N GLU A 396 -20.19 19.07 -5.37
CA GLU A 396 -20.56 17.85 -6.10
C GLU A 396 -19.48 16.77 -5.99
N LYS A 397 -18.20 17.16 -6.02
CA LYS A 397 -17.07 16.26 -5.78
C LYS A 397 -17.16 15.63 -4.40
N VAL A 398 -17.37 16.45 -3.36
CA VAL A 398 -17.51 15.96 -1.97
C VAL A 398 -18.62 14.93 -1.85
N LYS A 399 -19.82 15.24 -2.34
CA LYS A 399 -20.97 14.30 -2.28
C LYS A 399 -20.67 12.98 -2.98
N SER A 400 -20.13 13.05 -4.20
CA SER A 400 -19.84 11.86 -5.02
C SER A 400 -18.70 11.03 -4.43
N TYR A 401 -17.63 11.68 -3.97
CA TYR A 401 -16.46 11.03 -3.40
C TYR A 401 -16.81 10.31 -2.09
N VAL A 402 -17.53 10.97 -1.18
CA VAL A 402 -17.93 10.37 0.10
C VAL A 402 -18.82 9.16 -0.13
N ALA A 403 -19.82 9.25 -1.02
CA ALA A 403 -20.70 8.14 -1.33
C ALA A 403 -19.94 6.91 -1.86
N LYS A 404 -19.04 7.09 -2.83
CA LYS A 404 -18.23 6.00 -3.39
C LYS A 404 -17.20 5.45 -2.39
N SER A 405 -16.56 6.32 -1.60
CA SER A 405 -15.59 5.91 -0.58
C SER A 405 -16.24 5.04 0.50
N VAL A 406 -17.45 5.40 0.95
CA VAL A 406 -18.21 4.59 1.91
C VAL A 406 -18.61 3.25 1.30
N ALA A 407 -19.01 3.21 0.02
CA ALA A 407 -19.41 1.97 -0.65
C ALA A 407 -18.26 0.96 -0.74
N VAL A 408 -17.07 1.39 -1.19
CA VAL A 408 -15.91 0.50 -1.29
C VAL A 408 -15.42 0.03 0.08
N GLN A 409 -15.41 0.91 1.09
CA GLN A 409 -15.01 0.54 2.46
C GLN A 409 -15.99 -0.46 3.08
N ARG A 410 -17.31 -0.28 2.85
CA ARG A 410 -18.32 -1.25 3.30
C ARG A 410 -18.12 -2.62 2.66
N PHE A 411 -17.87 -2.64 1.35
CA PHE A 411 -17.59 -3.88 0.62
C PHE A 411 -16.38 -4.62 1.21
N LEU A 412 -15.25 -3.92 1.41
CA LEU A 412 -14.03 -4.51 1.95
C LEU A 412 -14.24 -5.05 3.38
N ASN A 413 -14.93 -4.30 4.23
CA ASN A 413 -15.25 -4.74 5.60
C ASN A 413 -16.16 -5.96 5.61
N GLU A 414 -17.12 -6.05 4.70
CA GLU A 414 -17.99 -7.22 4.55
C GLU A 414 -17.18 -8.45 4.11
N ARG A 415 -16.32 -8.30 3.09
CA ARG A 415 -15.43 -9.39 2.65
C ARG A 415 -14.50 -9.86 3.77
N TRP A 416 -13.94 -8.92 4.54
CA TRP A 416 -13.09 -9.23 5.68
C TRP A 416 -13.85 -10.06 6.72
N ARG A 417 -15.04 -9.63 7.15
CA ARG A 417 -15.86 -10.37 8.12
C ARG A 417 -16.20 -11.78 7.65
N LEU A 418 -16.53 -11.95 6.37
CA LEU A 418 -16.83 -13.27 5.81
C LEU A 418 -15.61 -14.20 5.86
N CYS A 419 -14.42 -13.72 5.54
CA CYS A 419 -13.21 -14.55 5.57
C CYS A 419 -12.55 -14.66 6.96
N SER A 420 -12.90 -13.80 7.92
CA SER A 420 -12.29 -13.73 9.25
C SER A 420 -13.13 -14.37 10.38
N SER A 421 -14.45 -14.51 10.17
CA SER A 421 -15.43 -14.99 11.17
C SER A 421 -15.31 -16.47 11.52
N GLU A 422 -14.75 -17.29 10.65
CA GLU A 422 -14.78 -18.74 10.82
C GLU A 422 -13.48 -19.33 11.40
N VAL A 423 -12.68 -18.58 12.17
CA VAL A 423 -11.36 -19.03 12.67
C VAL A 423 -11.37 -19.46 14.14
N ASN A 424 -12.53 -19.58 14.79
CA ASN A 424 -12.62 -20.18 16.12
C ASN A 424 -12.96 -21.67 16.06
#